data_AF-A0A2N0Z327-F1
#
_entry.id   AF-A0A2N0Z327-F1
#
_cell.length_a   1.000
_cell.length_b   1.000
_cell.length_c   1.000
_cell.angle_alpha   90.00
_cell.angle_beta   90.00
_cell.angle_gamma   90.00
#
_symmetry.space_group_name_H-M   'P 1'
#
loop_
_entity.id
_entity.type
_entity.pdbx_description
1 polymer ?
#
loop_
_entity_poly.entity_id
_entity_poly.type
_entity_poly.pdbx_seq_one_letter_code
_entity_poly.pdbx_strand_id
1 'polypeptide(L)'
;MLDSINKNINDMLDILNLSLNSFNEDMDIFSFYSPNYNLNYLNVRELRNICLELANSLTISFRSLDLRQITATCTDENLQDIEQWIEANKNKNNIQLTVKFSKKEFLKDMLTKITNQANKNIVFFLKLDEFKNSISYEKIKKSLIINDGYTFVLLPFYNITLYKNNFISIIGNLYKDDLFKFLNETVEIVTQERILSITKKQKLYCNMGSLMDGILPDHLFFKELPIKDVTGIANHLNYYTMLLCLHYIANISAKEEFFIHGYKNIHLSEENTKNITNETVDLIFQLYDTIYNVHTQDKLLVTRNVLSIHLSSESTISEFIELVPELFASVNANFDSYVQDKVKSFFDKKKDLEKYIRDTSESISKQITAASDNLNKSWLTLAGALIAGIITYSSRGNIFILIFFFIIFGILSVATLKYSVWIAEKEKESLSSSYNHFINLVDGISTEEKEKIIGTIVTDKFGLLDSTIKKMKKYTWMIPIILSISLLILISYHLYSQPEKDEKNNINKNINQSVLIKEYVNEK
;
A
#
# COMPACT_ATOMS: atom_id res chain seq x y z
N MET A 1 -65.74 -12.10 -16.45
CA MET A 1 -65.43 -13.54 -16.68
C MET A 1 -64.10 -13.71 -17.40
N LEU A 2 -63.79 -12.94 -18.45
CA LEU A 2 -62.40 -12.59 -18.80
C LEU A 2 -61.67 -11.94 -17.62
N ASP A 3 -62.37 -11.06 -16.88
CA ASP A 3 -61.88 -10.62 -15.56
C ASP A 3 -61.76 -11.75 -14.54
N SER A 4 -62.42 -12.89 -14.69
CA SER A 4 -62.25 -14.05 -13.80
C SER A 4 -61.13 -14.96 -14.30
N ILE A 5 -60.72 -14.90 -15.58
CA ILE A 5 -59.58 -15.65 -16.10
C ILE A 5 -58.32 -14.81 -15.94
N ASN A 6 -58.34 -13.50 -16.23
CA ASN A 6 -57.29 -12.56 -15.86
C ASN A 6 -57.18 -12.40 -14.35
N LYS A 7 -58.29 -12.34 -13.60
CA LYS A 7 -58.22 -12.48 -12.14
C LYS A 7 -57.84 -13.89 -11.75
N ASN A 8 -58.22 -14.98 -12.43
CA ASN A 8 -57.71 -16.30 -12.05
C ASN A 8 -56.27 -16.54 -12.47
N ILE A 9 -55.69 -15.80 -13.42
CA ILE A 9 -54.30 -15.82 -13.90
C ILE A 9 -53.45 -14.88 -13.07
N ASN A 10 -53.95 -13.70 -12.71
CA ASN A 10 -53.34 -12.83 -11.70
C ASN A 10 -53.47 -13.45 -10.31
N ASP A 11 -54.63 -14.01 -9.97
CA ASP A 11 -54.80 -14.93 -8.85
C ASP A 11 -54.03 -16.23 -9.11
N MET A 12 -53.63 -16.63 -10.33
CA MET A 12 -52.74 -17.80 -10.55
C MET A 12 -51.30 -17.42 -10.30
N LEU A 13 -50.91 -16.19 -10.59
CA LEU A 13 -49.62 -15.57 -10.29
C LEU A 13 -49.54 -15.25 -8.78
N ASP A 14 -50.65 -14.85 -8.16
CA ASP A 14 -50.81 -14.63 -6.72
C ASP A 14 -51.05 -15.93 -5.95
N ILE A 15 -51.70 -16.94 -6.52
CA ILE A 15 -51.80 -18.33 -6.02
C ILE A 15 -50.49 -19.05 -6.27
N LEU A 16 -49.74 -18.77 -7.34
CA LEU A 16 -48.34 -19.15 -7.46
C LEU A 16 -47.54 -18.46 -6.36
N ASN A 17 -47.84 -17.23 -5.94
CA ASN A 17 -47.26 -16.64 -4.73
C ASN A 17 -47.78 -17.25 -3.40
N LEU A 18 -49.02 -17.77 -3.34
CA LEU A 18 -49.67 -18.28 -2.11
C LEU A 18 -49.59 -19.81 -1.91
N SER A 19 -49.41 -20.62 -2.97
CA SER A 19 -49.34 -22.09 -2.94
C SER A 19 -47.91 -22.63 -2.86
N LEU A 20 -46.90 -21.75 -2.81
CA LEU A 20 -45.48 -22.08 -2.68
C LEU A 20 -45.08 -22.59 -1.27
N ASN A 21 -46.04 -22.73 -0.34
CA ASN A 21 -45.81 -23.26 1.01
C ASN A 21 -45.96 -24.79 1.15
N SER A 22 -46.29 -25.53 0.08
CA SER A 22 -46.33 -26.99 0.12
C SER A 22 -45.50 -27.59 -1.01
N PHE A 23 -44.27 -27.98 -0.69
CA PHE A 23 -43.37 -28.71 -1.57
C PHE A 23 -43.83 -30.17 -1.72
N ASN A 24 -44.09 -30.59 -2.95
CA ASN A 24 -43.79 -31.95 -3.37
C ASN A 24 -43.22 -31.94 -4.79
N GLU A 25 -42.21 -32.75 -5.01
CA GLU A 25 -41.46 -32.83 -6.27
C GLU A 25 -42.33 -33.41 -7.39
N ASP A 26 -41.94 -33.05 -8.62
CA ASP A 26 -42.49 -33.45 -9.92
C ASP A 26 -43.84 -32.85 -10.35
N MET A 27 -43.72 -31.93 -11.31
CA MET A 27 -44.81 -31.32 -12.09
C MET A 27 -46.00 -30.84 -11.26
N ASP A 28 -46.03 -29.53 -10.97
CA ASP A 28 -47.31 -28.85 -10.73
C ASP A 28 -48.09 -28.84 -12.05
N ILE A 29 -48.74 -29.96 -12.36
CA ILE A 29 -49.80 -30.02 -13.34
C ILE A 29 -50.95 -29.21 -12.74
N PHE A 30 -50.97 -27.91 -13.00
CA PHE A 30 -52.16 -27.08 -12.79
C PHE A 30 -53.23 -27.45 -13.81
N SER A 31 -53.77 -28.66 -13.72
CA SER A 31 -54.91 -29.06 -14.53
C SER A 31 -56.14 -28.30 -14.04
N PHE A 32 -56.38 -27.13 -14.60
CA PHE A 32 -57.72 -26.56 -14.56
C PHE A 32 -58.65 -27.56 -15.22
N TYR A 33 -59.67 -28.00 -14.50
CA TYR A 33 -60.73 -28.84 -15.03
C TYR A 33 -62.01 -28.02 -14.98
N SER A 34 -62.46 -27.56 -16.14
CA SER A 34 -63.79 -26.99 -16.26
C SER A 34 -64.64 -27.92 -17.12
N PRO A 35 -65.47 -28.78 -16.50
CA PRO A 35 -66.45 -29.55 -17.25
C PRO A 35 -67.46 -28.56 -17.81
N ASN A 36 -67.61 -28.54 -19.14
CA ASN A 36 -68.53 -27.67 -19.89
C ASN A 36 -68.02 -26.25 -20.17
N TYR A 37 -66.75 -26.13 -20.60
CA TYR A 37 -66.25 -24.86 -21.12
C TYR A 37 -66.84 -24.55 -22.50
N ASN A 38 -67.42 -23.36 -22.65
CA ASN A 38 -67.83 -22.84 -23.95
C ASN A 38 -66.68 -22.03 -24.54
N LEU A 39 -66.07 -22.55 -25.61
CA LEU A 39 -64.91 -21.95 -26.27
C LEU A 39 -65.19 -20.56 -26.86
N ASN A 40 -66.46 -20.17 -27.05
CA ASN A 40 -66.81 -18.80 -27.50
C ASN A 40 -66.31 -17.70 -26.55
N TYR A 41 -65.99 -18.03 -25.30
CA TYR A 41 -65.45 -17.08 -24.32
C TYR A 41 -63.92 -17.06 -24.25
N LEU A 42 -63.22 -17.95 -24.96
CA LEU A 42 -61.77 -18.01 -24.98
C LEU A 42 -61.22 -16.99 -25.98
N ASN A 43 -60.55 -15.96 -25.49
CA ASN A 43 -59.89 -14.98 -26.35
C ASN A 43 -58.59 -15.58 -26.92
N VAL A 44 -58.64 -16.03 -28.18
CA VAL A 44 -57.50 -16.64 -28.89
C VAL A 44 -56.26 -15.76 -28.86
N ARG A 45 -56.43 -14.44 -28.94
CA ARG A 45 -55.30 -13.48 -28.91
C ARG A 45 -54.60 -13.44 -27.55
N GLU A 46 -55.34 -13.55 -26.45
CA GLU A 46 -54.76 -13.60 -25.11
C GLU A 46 -54.06 -14.95 -24.87
N LEU A 47 -54.68 -16.05 -25.32
CA LEU A 47 -54.05 -17.37 -25.26
C LEU A 47 -52.73 -17.38 -26.03
N ARG A 48 -52.70 -16.75 -27.21
CA ARG A 48 -51.49 -16.56 -28.00
C ARG A 48 -50.43 -15.80 -27.22
N ASN A 49 -50.79 -14.67 -26.60
CA ASN A 49 -49.84 -13.91 -25.79
C ASN A 49 -49.26 -14.75 -24.65
N ILE A 50 -50.11 -15.51 -23.93
CA ILE A 50 -49.68 -16.40 -22.84
C ILE A 50 -48.77 -17.51 -23.37
N CYS A 51 -49.13 -18.15 -24.49
CA CYS A 51 -48.30 -19.18 -25.12
C CYS A 51 -46.96 -18.60 -25.62
N LEU A 52 -46.93 -17.38 -26.16
CA LEU A 52 -45.69 -16.72 -26.58
C LEU A 52 -44.80 -16.36 -25.38
N GLU A 53 -45.39 -15.96 -24.26
CA GLU A 53 -44.65 -15.61 -23.04
C GLU A 53 -44.08 -16.82 -22.32
N LEU A 54 -44.84 -17.92 -22.25
CA LEU A 54 -44.46 -19.12 -21.51
C LEU A 54 -43.80 -20.18 -22.41
N ALA A 55 -43.97 -20.09 -23.73
CA ALA A 55 -43.36 -20.92 -24.74
C ALA A 55 -43.39 -22.43 -24.39
N ASN A 56 -42.24 -23.09 -24.44
CA ASN A 56 -42.02 -24.52 -24.16
C ASN A 56 -42.47 -24.97 -22.76
N SER A 57 -42.79 -24.02 -21.88
CA SER A 57 -43.18 -24.26 -20.50
C SER A 57 -44.67 -24.49 -20.36
N LEU A 58 -45.48 -24.20 -21.38
CA LEU A 58 -46.92 -24.38 -21.33
C LEU A 58 -47.35 -25.46 -22.30
N THR A 59 -48.00 -26.49 -21.79
CA THR A 59 -48.66 -27.52 -22.59
C THR A 59 -50.15 -27.37 -22.42
N ILE A 60 -50.87 -27.19 -23.52
CA ILE A 60 -52.32 -27.07 -23.51
C ILE A 60 -52.90 -28.34 -24.14
N SER A 61 -53.80 -28.99 -23.41
CA SER A 61 -54.56 -30.13 -23.90
C SER A 61 -56.04 -29.80 -23.95
N PHE A 62 -56.66 -29.98 -25.11
CA PHE A 62 -58.10 -29.92 -25.28
C PHE A 62 -58.65 -31.33 -25.48
N ARG A 63 -59.65 -31.71 -24.68
CA ARG A 63 -60.35 -32.98 -24.80
C ARG A 63 -61.85 -32.72 -24.92
N SER A 64 -62.46 -33.20 -26.00
CA SER A 64 -63.92 -33.24 -26.13
C SER A 64 -64.38 -34.68 -25.94
N LEU A 65 -65.58 -34.90 -25.38
CA LEU A 65 -66.16 -36.23 -25.18
C LEU A 65 -66.29 -37.03 -26.49
N ASP A 66 -66.47 -36.33 -27.61
CA ASP A 66 -66.79 -36.94 -28.91
C ASP A 66 -65.60 -36.91 -29.90
N LEU A 67 -64.42 -36.43 -29.51
CA LEU A 67 -63.27 -36.23 -30.41
C LEU A 67 -61.93 -36.67 -29.82
N ARG A 68 -60.94 -36.80 -30.71
CA ARG A 68 -59.53 -36.98 -30.33
C ARG A 68 -59.05 -35.79 -29.49
N GLN A 69 -58.35 -36.10 -28.41
CA GLN A 69 -57.63 -35.13 -27.59
C GLN A 69 -56.50 -34.50 -28.42
N ILE A 70 -56.42 -33.17 -28.45
CA ILE A 70 -55.22 -32.46 -28.91
C ILE A 70 -54.42 -32.07 -27.68
N THR A 71 -53.12 -32.34 -27.73
CA THR A 71 -52.16 -31.90 -26.72
C THR A 71 -50.99 -31.29 -27.46
N ALA A 72 -50.73 -30.02 -27.20
CA ALA A 72 -49.68 -29.27 -27.87
C ALA A 72 -48.93 -28.43 -26.83
N THR A 73 -47.60 -28.47 -26.90
CA THR A 73 -46.73 -27.48 -26.26
C THR A 73 -46.87 -26.17 -27.02
N CYS A 74 -46.94 -25.04 -26.31
CA CYS A 74 -47.03 -23.70 -26.89
C CYS A 74 -45.69 -23.31 -27.56
N THR A 75 -45.43 -23.85 -28.75
CA THR A 75 -44.38 -23.38 -29.66
C THR A 75 -45.00 -22.56 -30.77
N ASP A 76 -44.24 -21.69 -31.43
CA ASP A 76 -44.75 -20.89 -32.57
C ASP A 76 -45.40 -21.75 -33.66
N GLU A 77 -44.83 -22.95 -33.90
CA GLU A 77 -45.35 -23.93 -34.87
C GLU A 77 -46.71 -24.51 -34.42
N ASN A 78 -46.82 -24.93 -33.16
CA ASN A 78 -48.02 -25.57 -32.63
C ASN A 78 -49.14 -24.57 -32.32
N LEU A 79 -48.81 -23.29 -32.19
CA LEU A 79 -49.77 -22.25 -31.83
C LEU A 79 -50.85 -22.13 -32.90
N GLN A 80 -50.46 -22.19 -34.17
CA GLN A 80 -51.38 -22.14 -35.29
C GLN A 80 -52.36 -23.33 -35.29
N ASP A 81 -51.90 -24.52 -34.91
CA ASP A 81 -52.74 -25.72 -34.78
C ASP A 81 -53.73 -25.61 -33.62
N ILE A 82 -53.30 -25.03 -32.49
CA ILE A 82 -54.17 -24.73 -31.34
C ILE A 82 -55.26 -23.74 -31.74
N GLU A 83 -54.89 -22.63 -32.40
CA GLU A 83 -55.83 -21.60 -32.86
C GLU A 83 -56.87 -22.18 -33.83
N GLN A 84 -56.41 -22.96 -34.82
CA GLN A 84 -57.30 -23.62 -35.78
C GLN A 84 -58.25 -24.61 -35.11
N TRP A 85 -57.75 -25.40 -34.14
CA TRP A 85 -58.60 -26.33 -33.41
C TRP A 85 -59.65 -25.63 -32.56
N ILE A 86 -59.30 -24.54 -31.88
CA ILE A 86 -60.24 -23.73 -31.10
C ILE A 86 -61.35 -23.21 -32.00
N GLU A 87 -61.01 -22.63 -33.16
CA GLU A 87 -62.02 -22.09 -34.07
C GLU A 87 -62.92 -23.17 -34.69
N ALA A 88 -62.34 -24.32 -35.07
CA ALA A 88 -63.10 -25.44 -35.60
C ALA A 88 -64.09 -26.05 -34.57
N ASN A 89 -63.84 -25.86 -33.28
CA ASN A 89 -64.63 -26.45 -32.21
C ASN A 89 -65.37 -25.43 -31.33
N LYS A 90 -65.38 -24.15 -31.69
CA LYS A 90 -65.90 -23.08 -30.81
C LYS A 90 -67.38 -23.25 -30.39
N ASN A 91 -68.17 -23.90 -31.25
CA ASN A 91 -69.60 -24.11 -31.06
C ASN A 91 -69.94 -25.43 -30.34
N LYS A 92 -68.94 -26.24 -29.99
CA LYS A 92 -69.16 -27.52 -29.31
C LYS A 92 -69.23 -27.30 -27.80
N ASN A 93 -70.22 -27.93 -27.18
CA ASN A 93 -70.32 -27.98 -25.73
C ASN A 93 -69.42 -29.10 -25.19
N ASN A 94 -69.04 -29.02 -23.91
CA ASN A 94 -68.32 -30.05 -23.17
C ASN A 94 -66.86 -30.27 -23.63
N ILE A 95 -66.09 -29.19 -23.71
CA ILE A 95 -64.64 -29.26 -23.92
C ILE A 95 -63.94 -29.12 -22.57
N GLN A 96 -63.09 -30.09 -22.26
CA GLN A 96 -62.15 -30.05 -21.16
C GLN A 96 -60.85 -29.42 -21.66
N LEU A 97 -60.53 -28.24 -21.14
CA LEU A 97 -59.21 -27.61 -21.26
C LEU A 97 -58.36 -28.09 -20.10
N THR A 98 -57.19 -28.65 -20.36
CA THR A 98 -56.15 -28.91 -19.35
C THR A 98 -54.94 -28.08 -19.71
N VAL A 99 -54.50 -27.22 -18.79
CA VAL A 99 -53.24 -26.50 -18.94
C VAL A 99 -52.20 -27.22 -18.08
N LYS A 100 -50.99 -27.42 -18.58
CA LYS A 100 -49.87 -27.94 -17.79
C LYS A 100 -48.72 -26.96 -17.89
N PHE A 101 -48.21 -26.52 -16.76
CA PHE A 101 -47.08 -25.62 -16.70
C PHE A 101 -45.83 -26.37 -16.22
N SER A 102 -44.83 -26.50 -17.08
CA SER A 102 -43.52 -27.03 -16.74
C SER A 102 -42.63 -25.90 -16.20
N LYS A 103 -42.60 -25.77 -14.88
CA LYS A 103 -41.72 -24.85 -14.16
C LYS A 103 -40.24 -25.03 -14.56
N LYS A 104 -39.80 -26.26 -14.83
CA LYS A 104 -38.43 -26.58 -15.25
C LYS A 104 -38.09 -26.00 -16.62
N GLU A 105 -38.98 -26.15 -17.61
CA GLU A 105 -38.76 -25.62 -18.96
C GLU A 105 -38.82 -24.09 -18.97
N PHE A 106 -39.70 -23.50 -18.14
CA PHE A 106 -39.76 -22.04 -17.97
C PHE A 106 -38.43 -21.46 -17.50
N LEU A 107 -37.87 -22.07 -16.46
CA LEU A 107 -36.59 -21.65 -15.92
C LEU A 107 -35.46 -21.85 -16.92
N LYS A 108 -35.48 -22.95 -17.68
CA LYS A 108 -34.47 -23.22 -18.71
C LYS A 108 -34.49 -22.17 -19.83
N ASP A 109 -35.67 -21.81 -20.32
CA ASP A 109 -35.83 -20.79 -21.36
C ASP A 109 -35.43 -19.40 -20.86
N MET A 110 -35.87 -19.04 -19.66
CA MET A 110 -35.47 -17.81 -18.99
C MET A 110 -33.95 -17.74 -18.82
N LEU A 111 -33.32 -18.79 -18.29
CA LEU A 111 -31.87 -18.86 -18.10
C LEU A 111 -31.12 -18.71 -19.42
N THR A 112 -31.55 -19.42 -20.47
CA THR A 112 -30.91 -19.37 -21.80
C THR A 112 -30.95 -17.94 -22.39
N LYS A 113 -32.06 -17.24 -22.22
CA LYS A 113 -32.20 -15.84 -22.65
C LYS A 113 -31.25 -14.92 -21.86
N ILE A 114 -31.11 -15.15 -20.57
CA ILE A 114 -30.24 -14.37 -19.68
C ILE A 114 -28.76 -14.64 -19.98
N THR A 115 -28.31 -15.90 -20.06
CA THR A 115 -26.90 -16.24 -20.32
C THR A 115 -26.42 -15.82 -21.71
N ASN A 116 -27.29 -15.85 -22.72
CA ASN A 116 -26.92 -15.38 -24.06
C ASN A 116 -26.73 -13.86 -24.13
N GLN A 117 -27.31 -13.10 -23.20
CA GLN A 117 -27.22 -11.63 -23.18
C GLN A 117 -26.16 -11.11 -22.20
N ALA A 118 -25.94 -11.80 -21.09
CA ALA A 118 -25.03 -11.39 -20.05
C ALA A 118 -23.76 -12.25 -20.09
N ASN A 119 -22.62 -11.65 -20.45
CA ASN A 119 -21.29 -12.24 -20.25
C ASN A 119 -20.92 -12.21 -18.75
N LYS A 120 -21.79 -12.76 -17.90
CA LYS A 120 -21.77 -12.66 -16.45
C LYS A 120 -22.08 -14.02 -15.83
N ASN A 121 -21.51 -14.28 -14.65
CA ASN A 121 -21.81 -15.52 -13.94
C ASN A 121 -23.20 -15.40 -13.32
N ILE A 122 -24.11 -16.32 -13.63
CA ILE A 122 -25.46 -16.35 -13.07
C ILE A 122 -25.66 -17.69 -12.39
N VAL A 123 -26.07 -17.63 -11.12
CA VAL A 123 -26.33 -18.79 -10.28
C VAL A 123 -27.77 -18.69 -9.79
N PHE A 124 -28.48 -19.82 -9.86
CA PHE A 124 -29.89 -19.89 -9.59
C PHE A 124 -30.17 -20.81 -8.42
N PHE A 125 -30.91 -20.33 -7.41
CA PHE A 125 -31.32 -21.14 -6.28
C PHE A 125 -32.84 -21.16 -6.18
N LEU A 126 -33.39 -22.37 -6.22
CA LEU A 126 -34.84 -22.60 -6.08
C LEU A 126 -35.28 -22.60 -4.62
N LYS A 127 -34.40 -23.09 -3.73
CA LYS A 127 -34.65 -23.18 -2.30
C LYS A 127 -33.70 -22.27 -1.55
N LEU A 128 -34.22 -21.52 -0.59
CA LEU A 128 -33.44 -20.63 0.26
C LEU A 128 -32.37 -21.39 1.05
N ASP A 129 -32.68 -22.59 1.54
CA ASP A 129 -31.73 -23.38 2.32
C ASP A 129 -30.56 -23.87 1.46
N GLU A 130 -30.77 -24.16 0.17
CA GLU A 130 -29.69 -24.49 -0.76
C GLU A 130 -28.76 -23.29 -0.96
N PHE A 131 -29.33 -22.09 -1.11
CA PHE A 131 -28.55 -20.86 -1.17
C PHE A 131 -27.76 -20.61 0.11
N LYS A 132 -28.40 -20.68 1.28
CA LYS A 132 -27.72 -20.54 2.58
C LYS A 132 -26.60 -21.57 2.75
N ASN A 133 -26.85 -22.82 2.38
CA ASN A 133 -25.83 -23.88 2.41
C ASN A 133 -24.67 -23.64 1.42
N SER A 134 -24.92 -22.92 0.32
CA SER A 134 -23.87 -22.53 -0.63
C SER A 134 -22.93 -21.46 -0.06
N ILE A 135 -23.44 -20.61 0.84
CA ILE A 135 -22.66 -19.67 1.65
C ILE A 135 -22.07 -20.44 2.83
N SER A 136 -21.13 -21.32 2.52
CA SER A 136 -20.29 -22.01 3.51
C SER A 136 -18.87 -22.07 2.97
N TYR A 137 -17.90 -22.20 3.86
CA TYR A 137 -16.47 -22.15 3.54
C TYR A 137 -16.06 -23.08 2.40
N GLU A 138 -16.57 -24.31 2.42
CA GLU A 138 -16.21 -25.33 1.44
C GLU A 138 -16.87 -25.13 0.07
N LYS A 139 -18.01 -24.43 0.04
CA LYS A 139 -18.89 -24.37 -1.14
C LYS A 139 -18.87 -23.02 -1.82
N ILE A 140 -18.62 -21.93 -1.10
CA ILE A 140 -18.78 -20.57 -1.64
C ILE A 140 -17.91 -20.32 -2.88
N LYS A 141 -16.65 -20.77 -2.86
CA LYS A 141 -15.75 -20.63 -4.01
C LYS A 141 -16.25 -21.39 -5.25
N LYS A 142 -16.84 -22.56 -5.05
CA LYS A 142 -17.34 -23.40 -6.15
C LYS A 142 -18.71 -22.98 -6.65
N SER A 143 -19.53 -22.36 -5.79
CA SER A 143 -20.94 -22.09 -6.05
C SER A 143 -21.25 -20.64 -6.37
N LEU A 144 -20.53 -19.68 -5.78
CA LEU A 144 -20.83 -18.24 -5.87
C LEU A 144 -19.69 -17.43 -6.48
N ILE A 145 -18.43 -17.81 -6.28
CA ILE A 145 -17.26 -17.07 -6.78
C ILE A 145 -16.63 -17.84 -7.96
N ILE A 146 -17.37 -17.93 -9.06
CA ILE A 146 -16.98 -18.69 -10.24
C ILE A 146 -16.05 -17.83 -11.10
N ASN A 147 -14.84 -18.33 -11.42
CA ASN A 147 -13.89 -17.68 -12.34
C ASN A 147 -13.47 -16.23 -11.97
N ASP A 148 -13.53 -15.87 -10.67
CA ASP A 148 -13.17 -14.54 -10.16
C ASP A 148 -13.92 -13.36 -10.81
N GLY A 149 -15.07 -13.66 -11.45
CA GLY A 149 -15.94 -12.68 -12.09
C GLY A 149 -17.13 -12.29 -11.21
N TYR A 150 -17.84 -11.24 -11.62
CA TYR A 150 -19.06 -10.80 -10.93
C TYR A 150 -20.20 -11.82 -11.06
N THR A 151 -20.84 -12.17 -9.95
CA THR A 151 -21.89 -13.19 -9.90
C THR A 151 -23.26 -12.59 -9.57
N PHE A 152 -24.26 -12.95 -10.37
CA PHE A 152 -25.67 -12.71 -10.11
C PHE A 152 -26.30 -13.96 -9.49
N VAL A 153 -26.85 -13.82 -8.29
CA VAL A 153 -27.59 -14.85 -7.57
C VAL A 153 -29.07 -14.54 -7.69
N LEU A 154 -29.82 -15.46 -8.29
CA LEU A 154 -31.25 -15.33 -8.51
C LEU A 154 -32.04 -16.23 -7.55
N LEU A 155 -32.92 -15.59 -6.78
CA LEU A 155 -33.82 -16.17 -5.78
C LEU A 155 -35.27 -15.83 -6.13
N PRO A 156 -35.81 -16.39 -7.23
CA PRO A 156 -37.05 -15.93 -7.87
C PRO A 156 -38.28 -15.94 -6.96
N PHE A 157 -38.31 -16.81 -5.94
CA PHE A 157 -39.47 -17.01 -5.05
C PHE A 157 -39.37 -16.25 -3.73
N TYR A 158 -38.37 -15.40 -3.58
CA TYR A 158 -38.12 -14.68 -2.33
C TYR A 158 -38.17 -13.19 -2.57
N ASN A 159 -38.87 -12.46 -1.70
CA ASN A 159 -39.05 -11.01 -1.84
C ASN A 159 -37.77 -10.25 -1.44
N ILE A 160 -36.82 -10.15 -2.37
CA ILE A 160 -35.51 -9.51 -2.18
C ILE A 160 -35.32 -8.51 -3.30
N THR A 161 -35.42 -7.22 -3.01
CA THR A 161 -35.33 -6.18 -4.06
C THR A 161 -33.98 -6.21 -4.78
N LEU A 162 -32.88 -6.08 -4.03
CA LEU A 162 -31.50 -6.22 -4.51
C LEU A 162 -30.56 -6.12 -3.31
N TYR A 163 -29.69 -7.10 -3.09
CA TYR A 163 -28.49 -6.94 -2.26
C TYR A 163 -27.28 -6.94 -3.17
N LYS A 164 -26.41 -5.94 -3.06
CA LYS A 164 -25.29 -5.75 -3.98
C LYS A 164 -24.01 -5.43 -3.23
N ASN A 165 -22.93 -6.08 -3.63
CA ASN A 165 -21.57 -5.65 -3.35
C ASN A 165 -20.73 -5.70 -4.65
N ASN A 166 -19.41 -5.59 -4.52
CA ASN A 166 -18.49 -5.53 -5.65
C ASN A 166 -18.26 -6.88 -6.35
N PHE A 167 -18.77 -7.98 -5.81
CA PHE A 167 -18.56 -9.34 -6.30
C PHE A 167 -19.87 -10.06 -6.65
N ILE A 168 -20.92 -9.80 -5.87
CA ILE A 168 -22.17 -10.54 -5.90
C ILE A 168 -23.36 -9.55 -5.89
N SER A 169 -24.33 -9.80 -6.76
CA SER A 169 -25.69 -9.26 -6.66
C SER A 169 -26.65 -10.39 -6.33
N ILE A 170 -27.44 -10.26 -5.28
CA ILE A 170 -28.52 -11.17 -4.91
C ILE A 170 -29.84 -10.49 -5.21
N ILE A 171 -30.67 -11.13 -6.03
CA ILE A 171 -31.94 -10.57 -6.48
C ILE A 171 -33.02 -11.61 -6.33
N GLY A 172 -34.18 -11.20 -5.80
CA GLY A 172 -35.35 -12.05 -5.66
C GLY A 172 -36.62 -11.34 -6.15
N ASN A 173 -37.67 -12.12 -6.34
CA ASN A 173 -39.00 -11.69 -6.78
C ASN A 173 -38.97 -10.51 -7.78
N LEU A 174 -38.42 -10.77 -8.96
CA LEU A 174 -38.30 -9.75 -10.00
C LEU A 174 -39.46 -9.83 -10.99
N TYR A 175 -40.08 -8.68 -11.23
CA TYR A 175 -40.75 -8.44 -12.49
C TYR A 175 -39.68 -8.38 -13.59
N LYS A 176 -39.98 -8.99 -14.74
CA LYS A 176 -39.05 -9.26 -15.85
C LYS A 176 -38.24 -8.04 -16.28
N ASP A 177 -38.83 -6.85 -16.28
CA ASP A 177 -38.21 -5.62 -16.78
C ASP A 177 -37.09 -5.09 -15.86
N ASP A 178 -37.23 -5.23 -14.54
CA ASP A 178 -36.22 -4.79 -13.58
C ASP A 178 -34.99 -5.72 -13.60
N LEU A 179 -35.20 -7.03 -13.82
CA LEU A 179 -34.11 -8.00 -13.91
C LEU A 179 -33.13 -7.63 -15.04
N PHE A 180 -33.63 -7.36 -16.25
CA PHE A 180 -32.77 -7.01 -17.38
C PHE A 180 -32.06 -5.68 -17.18
N LYS A 181 -32.69 -4.72 -16.49
CA LYS A 181 -32.05 -3.47 -16.11
C LYS A 181 -30.83 -3.72 -15.22
N PHE A 182 -30.98 -4.52 -14.15
CA PHE A 182 -29.87 -4.85 -13.25
C PHE A 182 -28.77 -5.68 -13.92
N LEU A 183 -29.15 -6.63 -14.79
CA LEU A 183 -28.19 -7.43 -15.54
C LEU A 183 -27.35 -6.61 -16.53
N ASN A 184 -27.89 -5.50 -17.03
CA ASN A 184 -27.18 -4.62 -17.94
C ASN A 184 -26.36 -3.52 -17.24
N GLU A 185 -26.45 -3.39 -15.92
CA GLU A 185 -25.59 -2.45 -15.18
C GLU A 185 -24.11 -2.83 -15.34
N THR A 186 -23.29 -1.83 -15.65
CA THR A 186 -21.83 -1.95 -15.60
C THR A 186 -21.40 -2.09 -14.16
N VAL A 187 -20.69 -3.17 -13.85
CA VAL A 187 -20.12 -3.39 -12.52
C VAL A 187 -18.64 -3.08 -12.58
N GLU A 188 -18.18 -2.26 -11.64
CA GLU A 188 -16.76 -2.05 -11.41
C GLU A 188 -16.13 -3.36 -10.93
N ILE A 189 -15.21 -3.90 -11.74
CA ILE A 189 -14.55 -5.17 -11.44
C ILE A 189 -13.39 -4.88 -10.50
N VAL A 190 -13.44 -5.43 -9.28
CA VAL A 190 -12.30 -5.40 -8.37
C VAL A 190 -11.13 -6.13 -9.01
N THR A 191 -9.95 -5.52 -8.99
CA THR A 191 -8.77 -6.11 -9.63
C THR A 191 -8.33 -7.38 -8.91
N GLN A 192 -8.07 -8.45 -9.67
CA GLN A 192 -7.51 -9.71 -9.16
C GLN A 192 -6.21 -9.47 -8.37
N GLU A 193 -5.47 -8.40 -8.69
CA GLU A 193 -4.28 -7.96 -7.96
C GLU A 193 -4.56 -7.65 -6.48
N ARG A 194 -5.69 -6.99 -6.15
CA ARG A 194 -6.07 -6.73 -4.74
C ARG A 194 -6.27 -8.05 -4.00
N ILE A 195 -7.03 -8.98 -4.59
CA ILE A 195 -7.31 -10.29 -3.99
C ILE A 195 -6.00 -11.04 -3.73
N LEU A 196 -5.15 -11.17 -4.75
CA LEU A 196 -3.87 -11.85 -4.63
C LEU A 196 -2.97 -11.19 -3.58
N SER A 197 -2.94 -9.86 -3.52
CA SER A 197 -2.12 -9.13 -2.55
C SER A 197 -2.58 -9.38 -1.11
N ILE A 198 -3.89 -9.36 -0.86
CA ILE A 198 -4.48 -9.56 0.47
C ILE A 198 -4.33 -11.02 0.89
N THR A 199 -4.64 -11.98 0.02
CA THR A 199 -4.46 -13.41 0.32
C THR A 199 -2.99 -13.74 0.59
N LYS A 200 -2.05 -13.14 -0.14
CA LYS A 200 -0.61 -13.31 0.13
C LYS A 200 -0.22 -12.78 1.51
N LYS A 201 -0.67 -11.57 1.88
CA LYS A 201 -0.44 -11.00 3.22
C LYS A 201 -1.07 -11.87 4.30
N GLN A 202 -2.29 -12.35 4.08
CA GLN A 202 -3.00 -13.22 5.01
C GLN A 202 -2.21 -14.51 5.27
N LYS A 203 -1.77 -15.21 4.22
CA LYS A 203 -0.95 -16.44 4.35
C LYS A 203 0.37 -16.22 5.10
N LEU A 204 0.90 -15.01 5.09
CA LEU A 204 2.13 -14.66 5.80
C LEU A 204 1.92 -14.48 7.31
N TYR A 205 0.76 -13.96 7.71
CA TYR A 205 0.51 -13.51 9.09
C TYR A 205 -0.58 -14.31 9.85
N CYS A 206 -1.33 -15.14 9.14
CA CYS A 206 -2.43 -15.93 9.67
C CYS A 206 -2.31 -17.37 9.15
N ASN A 207 -2.33 -18.34 10.06
CA ASN A 207 -2.37 -19.75 9.73
C ASN A 207 -3.83 -20.21 9.67
N MET A 208 -4.41 -20.13 8.47
CA MET A 208 -5.70 -20.74 8.18
C MET A 208 -5.47 -22.15 7.64
N GLY A 209 -6.32 -23.09 8.05
CA GLY A 209 -6.47 -24.35 7.30
C GLY A 209 -6.76 -24.07 5.82
N SER A 210 -6.51 -25.06 4.95
CA SER A 210 -6.65 -24.95 3.48
C SER A 210 -8.07 -24.61 2.96
N LEU A 211 -9.04 -24.43 3.85
CA LEU A 211 -10.46 -24.31 3.55
C LEU A 211 -10.85 -22.99 2.85
N MET A 212 -9.99 -21.97 2.83
CA MET A 212 -10.41 -20.58 2.55
C MET A 212 -9.58 -19.83 1.50
N ASP A 213 -8.81 -20.54 0.68
CA ASP A 213 -7.85 -19.90 -0.23
C ASP A 213 -8.55 -19.03 -1.29
N GLY A 214 -8.25 -17.71 -1.28
CA GLY A 214 -8.76 -16.72 -2.24
C GLY A 214 -10.12 -16.11 -1.92
N ILE A 215 -10.74 -16.43 -0.78
CA ILE A 215 -11.99 -15.79 -0.36
C ILE A 215 -11.67 -14.67 0.63
N LEU A 216 -11.98 -13.44 0.24
CA LEU A 216 -11.94 -12.26 1.10
C LEU A 216 -13.29 -12.01 1.80
N PRO A 217 -13.30 -11.37 2.99
CA PRO A 217 -14.52 -10.82 3.59
C PRO A 217 -15.34 -9.91 2.65
N ASP A 218 -14.69 -9.18 1.74
CA ASP A 218 -15.35 -8.29 0.78
C ASP A 218 -16.36 -9.03 -0.13
N HIS A 219 -16.19 -10.34 -0.35
CA HIS A 219 -17.13 -11.12 -1.17
C HIS A 219 -18.49 -11.30 -0.51
N LEU A 220 -18.53 -11.33 0.83
CA LEU A 220 -19.76 -11.57 1.60
C LEU A 220 -20.27 -10.34 2.35
N PHE A 221 -19.47 -9.28 2.44
CA PHE A 221 -19.90 -8.04 3.05
C PHE A 221 -20.88 -7.29 2.14
N PHE A 222 -22.04 -6.91 2.69
CA PHE A 222 -23.05 -6.08 2.02
C PHE A 222 -23.34 -4.88 2.91
N LYS A 223 -22.95 -3.68 2.46
CA LYS A 223 -23.09 -2.45 3.25
C LYS A 223 -24.55 -2.13 3.59
N GLU A 224 -25.43 -2.31 2.62
CA GLU A 224 -26.84 -1.95 2.71
C GLU A 224 -27.70 -3.21 2.74
N LEU A 225 -27.82 -3.83 3.91
CA LEU A 225 -28.77 -4.90 4.17
C LEU A 225 -30.01 -4.34 4.91
N PRO A 226 -31.22 -4.82 4.59
CA PRO A 226 -32.44 -4.36 5.25
C PRO A 226 -32.47 -4.76 6.72
N ILE A 227 -32.88 -3.83 7.57
CA ILE A 227 -32.99 -4.02 9.04
C ILE A 227 -33.98 -5.16 9.38
N LYS A 228 -35.01 -5.35 8.57
CA LYS A 228 -36.00 -6.42 8.71
C LYS A 228 -35.92 -7.39 7.54
N ASP A 229 -35.01 -8.35 7.63
CA ASP A 229 -34.96 -9.44 6.67
C ASP A 229 -35.78 -10.64 7.14
N VAL A 230 -36.96 -10.80 6.55
CA VAL A 230 -37.87 -11.93 6.82
C VAL A 230 -37.26 -13.26 6.35
N THR A 231 -36.33 -13.24 5.38
CA THR A 231 -35.71 -14.45 4.82
C THR A 231 -34.54 -14.95 5.68
N GLY A 232 -33.96 -14.09 6.53
CA GLY A 232 -32.75 -14.38 7.30
C GLY A 232 -31.48 -14.57 6.47
N ILE A 233 -31.46 -14.12 5.21
CA ILE A 233 -30.27 -14.06 4.36
C ILE A 233 -29.26 -13.05 4.92
N ALA A 234 -29.71 -11.87 5.32
CA ALA A 234 -28.87 -10.81 5.86
C ALA A 234 -28.10 -11.31 7.09
N ASN A 235 -28.80 -11.96 8.03
CA ASN A 235 -28.15 -12.55 9.20
C ASN A 235 -27.14 -13.64 8.82
N HIS A 236 -27.47 -14.47 7.83
CA HIS A 236 -26.58 -15.52 7.33
C HIS A 236 -25.32 -14.95 6.68
N LEU A 237 -25.46 -13.93 5.83
CA LEU A 237 -24.34 -13.21 5.22
C LEU A 237 -23.48 -12.50 6.26
N ASN A 238 -24.11 -11.84 7.22
CA ASN A 238 -23.44 -11.16 8.32
C ASN A 238 -22.62 -12.13 9.18
N TYR A 239 -23.18 -13.28 9.51
CA TYR A 239 -22.49 -14.34 10.24
C TYR A 239 -21.22 -14.78 9.51
N TYR A 240 -21.32 -15.20 8.24
CA TYR A 240 -20.16 -15.65 7.49
C TYR A 240 -19.15 -14.54 7.18
N THR A 241 -19.60 -13.29 7.04
CA THR A 241 -18.70 -12.13 6.88
C THR A 241 -17.88 -11.88 8.14
N MET A 242 -18.52 -11.89 9.31
CA MET A 242 -17.84 -11.77 10.59
C MET A 242 -16.80 -12.87 10.76
N LEU A 243 -17.19 -14.13 10.51
CA LEU A 243 -16.24 -15.23 10.68
C LEU A 243 -15.06 -15.15 9.70
N LEU A 244 -15.31 -14.74 8.45
CA LEU A 244 -14.23 -14.45 7.50
C LEU A 244 -13.31 -13.35 8.03
N CYS A 245 -13.85 -12.26 8.58
CA CYS A 245 -13.00 -11.22 9.19
C CYS A 245 -12.18 -11.78 10.36
N LEU A 246 -12.77 -12.59 11.23
CA LEU A 246 -12.07 -13.24 12.35
C LEU A 246 -10.96 -14.16 11.87
N HIS A 247 -11.18 -14.93 10.80
CA HIS A 247 -10.11 -15.69 10.16
C HIS A 247 -8.95 -14.76 9.80
N TYR A 248 -9.23 -13.65 9.11
CA TYR A 248 -8.21 -12.71 8.66
C TYR A 248 -7.51 -11.92 9.79
N ILE A 249 -8.05 -11.97 11.00
CA ILE A 249 -7.47 -11.35 12.20
C ILE A 249 -6.72 -12.37 13.06
N ALA A 250 -7.24 -13.58 13.23
CA ALA A 250 -6.68 -14.60 14.12
C ALA A 250 -5.28 -15.08 13.71
N ASN A 251 -4.49 -15.54 14.67
CA ASN A 251 -3.16 -16.11 14.37
C ASN A 251 -3.31 -17.50 13.76
N ILE A 252 -4.20 -18.31 14.33
CA ILE A 252 -4.53 -19.66 13.87
C ILE A 252 -6.04 -19.76 13.87
N SER A 253 -6.60 -20.40 12.85
CA SER A 253 -8.04 -20.63 12.80
C SER A 253 -8.39 -21.90 12.05
N ALA A 254 -9.43 -22.57 12.52
CA ALA A 254 -9.97 -23.78 11.91
C ALA A 254 -11.49 -23.78 12.10
N LYS A 255 -12.25 -23.84 11.01
CA LYS A 255 -13.72 -23.75 11.02
C LYS A 255 -14.19 -22.51 11.83
N GLU A 256 -14.85 -22.71 12.96
CA GLU A 256 -15.38 -21.64 13.83
C GLU A 256 -14.58 -21.50 15.13
N GLU A 257 -13.34 -22.01 15.15
CA GLU A 257 -12.38 -21.82 16.25
C GLU A 257 -11.29 -20.83 15.84
N PHE A 258 -11.05 -19.83 16.69
CA PHE A 258 -10.07 -18.78 16.45
C PHE A 258 -9.11 -18.63 17.63
N PHE A 259 -7.82 -18.75 17.35
CA PHE A 259 -6.76 -18.57 18.34
C PHE A 259 -6.02 -17.26 18.08
N ILE A 260 -6.10 -16.36 19.05
CA ILE A 260 -5.50 -15.03 19.00
C ILE A 260 -4.39 -14.96 20.05
N HIS A 261 -3.17 -14.66 19.60
CA HIS A 261 -2.00 -14.50 20.44
C HIS A 261 -1.66 -13.01 20.52
N GLY A 262 -1.91 -12.41 21.67
CA GLY A 262 -1.51 -11.04 22.03
C GLY A 262 -0.72 -11.02 23.33
N TYR A 263 -1.11 -10.17 24.29
CA TYR A 263 -0.57 -10.19 25.65
C TYR A 263 -0.93 -11.46 26.41
N LYS A 264 -2.08 -12.05 26.08
CA LYS A 264 -2.49 -13.39 26.49
C LYS A 264 -3.07 -14.14 25.28
N ASN A 265 -3.16 -15.45 25.40
CA ASN A 265 -3.80 -16.29 24.40
C ASN A 265 -5.31 -16.27 24.61
N ILE A 266 -6.05 -15.99 23.55
CA ILE A 266 -7.51 -16.10 23.51
C ILE A 266 -7.86 -17.25 22.58
N HIS A 267 -8.79 -18.08 23.03
CA HIS A 267 -9.51 -19.02 22.22
C HIS A 267 -10.96 -18.54 22.12
N LEU A 268 -11.39 -18.27 20.89
CA LEU A 268 -12.78 -17.98 20.58
C LEU A 268 -13.43 -19.23 19.99
N SER A 269 -14.45 -19.71 20.67
CA SER A 269 -15.28 -20.82 20.22
C SER A 269 -16.70 -20.34 19.95
N GLU A 270 -17.38 -21.03 19.03
CA GLU A 270 -18.77 -20.74 18.73
C GLU A 270 -19.69 -21.29 19.82
N GLU A 271 -20.56 -20.43 20.34
CA GLU A 271 -21.75 -20.83 21.07
C GLU A 271 -22.94 -19.98 20.60
N ASN A 272 -23.99 -20.65 20.09
CA ASN A 272 -25.31 -20.11 19.69
C ASN A 272 -25.31 -18.59 19.48
N THR A 273 -24.66 -18.13 18.42
CA THR A 273 -24.57 -16.71 18.10
C THR A 273 -25.95 -16.19 17.70
N LYS A 274 -26.56 -15.40 18.58
CA LYS A 274 -27.84 -14.73 18.32
C LYS A 274 -27.59 -13.24 18.16
N ASN A 275 -28.30 -12.63 17.20
CA ASN A 275 -28.39 -11.18 16.99
C ASN A 275 -27.12 -10.49 16.46
N ILE A 276 -26.57 -10.97 15.36
CA ILE A 276 -25.54 -10.23 14.61
C ILE A 276 -26.23 -9.14 13.79
N THR A 277 -26.05 -7.88 14.21
CA THR A 277 -26.56 -6.72 13.46
C THR A 277 -25.62 -6.34 12.32
N ASN A 278 -26.17 -5.71 11.28
CA ASN A 278 -25.36 -5.20 10.17
C ASN A 278 -24.33 -4.14 10.64
N GLU A 279 -24.69 -3.33 11.65
CA GLU A 279 -23.81 -2.32 12.24
C GLU A 279 -22.59 -2.98 12.91
N THR A 280 -22.79 -4.07 13.66
CA THR A 280 -21.69 -4.81 14.28
C THR A 280 -20.76 -5.40 13.22
N VAL A 281 -21.31 -6.00 12.15
CA VAL A 281 -20.50 -6.55 11.06
C VAL A 281 -19.75 -5.46 10.30
N ASP A 282 -20.36 -4.30 10.08
CA ASP A 282 -19.70 -3.15 9.45
C ASP A 282 -18.46 -2.71 10.25
N LEU A 283 -18.54 -2.62 11.57
CA LEU A 283 -17.38 -2.32 12.42
C LEU A 283 -16.28 -3.38 12.32
N ILE A 284 -16.64 -4.67 12.33
CA ILE A 284 -15.67 -5.77 12.19
C ILE A 284 -15.01 -5.74 10.80
N PHE A 285 -15.80 -5.49 9.75
CA PHE A 285 -15.32 -5.36 8.39
C PHE A 285 -14.38 -4.16 8.24
N GLN A 286 -14.70 -3.03 8.86
CA GLN A 286 -13.84 -1.85 8.88
C GLN A 286 -12.50 -2.11 9.59
N LEU A 287 -12.47 -2.92 10.66
CA LEU A 287 -11.19 -3.37 11.25
C LEU A 287 -10.37 -4.15 10.23
N TYR A 288 -11.00 -5.13 9.58
CA TYR A 288 -10.37 -5.93 8.54
C TYR A 288 -9.79 -5.06 7.42
N ASP A 289 -10.58 -4.15 6.83
CA ASP A 289 -10.13 -3.31 5.72
C ASP A 289 -8.99 -2.38 6.15
N THR A 290 -9.09 -1.81 7.35
CA THR A 290 -8.04 -0.96 7.94
C THR A 290 -6.72 -1.71 8.11
N ILE A 291 -6.77 -2.97 8.57
CA ILE A 291 -5.60 -3.83 8.76
C ILE A 291 -4.91 -4.14 7.43
N TYR A 292 -5.67 -4.49 6.38
CA TYR A 292 -5.10 -4.98 5.13
C TYR A 292 -4.71 -3.89 4.13
N ASN A 293 -5.08 -2.63 4.37
CA ASN A 293 -4.70 -1.49 3.55
C ASN A 293 -3.16 -1.25 3.56
N VAL A 294 -2.56 -0.86 4.70
CA VAL A 294 -1.11 -0.55 4.85
C VAL A 294 -0.58 -1.04 6.20
N HIS A 295 0.70 -1.41 6.27
CA HIS A 295 1.38 -1.86 7.50
C HIS A 295 0.67 -3.03 8.19
N THR A 296 0.20 -4.00 7.41
CA THR A 296 -0.65 -5.11 7.85
C THR A 296 -0.11 -5.88 9.05
N GLN A 297 1.19 -6.14 9.11
CA GLN A 297 1.81 -6.83 10.25
C GLN A 297 1.61 -6.07 11.58
N ASP A 298 1.95 -4.78 11.59
CA ASP A 298 1.87 -3.95 12.79
C ASP A 298 0.41 -3.79 13.22
N LYS A 299 -0.50 -3.57 12.26
CA LYS A 299 -1.92 -3.42 12.53
C LYS A 299 -2.56 -4.71 13.05
N LEU A 300 -2.18 -5.87 12.51
CA LEU A 300 -2.59 -7.17 13.07
C LEU A 300 -2.09 -7.32 14.51
N LEU A 301 -0.83 -7.00 14.77
CA LEU A 301 -0.23 -7.11 16.11
C LEU A 301 -0.98 -6.23 17.12
N VAL A 302 -1.21 -4.96 16.79
CA VAL A 302 -1.99 -4.04 17.63
C VAL A 302 -3.41 -4.55 17.83
N THR A 303 -4.09 -4.99 16.78
CA THR A 303 -5.47 -5.51 16.86
C THR A 303 -5.53 -6.72 17.80
N ARG A 304 -4.64 -7.70 17.62
CA ARG A 304 -4.58 -8.92 18.46
C ARG A 304 -4.25 -8.60 19.91
N ASN A 305 -3.37 -7.63 20.14
CA ASN A 305 -3.05 -7.16 21.49
C ASN A 305 -4.26 -6.52 22.18
N VAL A 306 -4.97 -5.63 21.49
CA VAL A 306 -6.21 -5.03 22.02
C VAL A 306 -7.25 -6.10 22.31
N LEU A 307 -7.49 -7.03 21.38
CA LEU A 307 -8.39 -8.16 21.60
C LEU A 307 -8.00 -8.93 22.87
N SER A 308 -6.71 -9.25 23.06
CA SER A 308 -6.18 -9.95 24.23
C SER A 308 -6.32 -9.21 25.57
N ILE A 309 -6.50 -7.89 25.53
CA ILE A 309 -6.77 -7.10 26.74
C ILE A 309 -8.25 -7.24 27.14
N HIS A 310 -9.15 -7.10 26.16
CA HIS A 310 -10.59 -6.99 26.41
C HIS A 310 -11.30 -8.35 26.55
N LEU A 311 -10.88 -9.37 25.81
CA LEU A 311 -11.49 -10.71 25.85
C LEU A 311 -10.85 -11.59 26.91
N SER A 312 -11.58 -12.58 27.43
CA SER A 312 -11.04 -13.60 28.33
C SER A 312 -10.22 -14.65 27.55
N SER A 313 -9.45 -15.49 28.25
CA SER A 313 -8.66 -16.54 27.57
C SER A 313 -9.54 -17.57 26.86
N GLU A 314 -10.71 -17.87 27.43
CA GLU A 314 -11.78 -18.61 26.78
C GLU A 314 -12.95 -17.65 26.69
N SER A 315 -13.21 -17.14 25.49
CA SER A 315 -14.34 -16.24 25.23
C SER A 315 -15.18 -16.82 24.10
N THR A 316 -16.46 -16.48 24.08
CA THR A 316 -17.33 -16.91 22.98
C THR A 316 -17.34 -15.87 21.86
N ILE A 317 -17.74 -16.29 20.66
CA ILE A 317 -18.00 -15.34 19.55
C ILE A 317 -19.08 -14.32 19.95
N SER A 318 -20.07 -14.72 20.75
CA SER A 318 -21.11 -13.82 21.27
C SER A 318 -20.53 -12.73 22.16
N GLU A 319 -19.63 -13.07 23.08
CA GLU A 319 -18.90 -12.08 23.90
C GLU A 319 -18.07 -11.11 23.04
N PHE A 320 -17.42 -11.64 21.98
CA PHE A 320 -16.71 -10.78 21.04
C PHE A 320 -17.64 -9.77 20.36
N ILE A 321 -18.80 -10.22 19.85
CA ILE A 321 -19.82 -9.37 19.19
C ILE A 321 -20.27 -8.23 20.10
N GLU A 322 -20.54 -8.51 21.38
CA GLU A 322 -20.96 -7.50 22.37
C GLU A 322 -19.90 -6.42 22.58
N LEU A 323 -18.61 -6.79 22.53
CA LEU A 323 -17.49 -5.89 22.74
C LEU A 323 -16.98 -5.20 21.47
N VAL A 324 -17.49 -5.53 20.28
CA VAL A 324 -17.03 -4.97 19.00
C VAL A 324 -16.95 -3.43 19.01
N PRO A 325 -17.95 -2.67 19.48
CA PRO A 325 -17.87 -1.21 19.47
C PRO A 325 -16.69 -0.67 20.28
N GLU A 326 -16.46 -1.23 21.48
CA GLU A 326 -15.35 -0.85 22.35
C GLU A 326 -14.00 -1.27 21.76
N LEU A 327 -13.92 -2.49 21.23
CA LEU A 327 -12.75 -3.02 20.53
C LEU A 327 -12.39 -2.15 19.32
N PHE A 328 -13.37 -1.77 18.52
CA PHE A 328 -13.18 -0.91 17.35
C PHE A 328 -12.57 0.44 17.75
N ALA A 329 -13.16 1.10 18.76
CA ALA A 329 -12.66 2.37 19.27
C ALA A 329 -11.23 2.24 19.84
N SER A 330 -10.97 1.18 20.61
CA SER A 330 -9.67 0.92 21.23
C SER A 330 -8.58 0.62 20.20
N VAL A 331 -8.87 -0.20 19.18
CA VAL A 331 -7.93 -0.51 18.09
C VAL A 331 -7.59 0.77 17.31
N ASN A 332 -8.58 1.58 16.94
CA ASN A 332 -8.34 2.82 16.20
C ASN A 332 -7.54 3.84 17.02
N ALA A 333 -7.83 4.00 18.31
CA ALA A 333 -7.04 4.87 19.18
C ALA A 333 -5.56 4.42 19.29
N ASN A 334 -5.32 3.10 19.31
CA ASN A 334 -3.96 2.55 19.29
C ASN A 334 -3.28 2.74 17.92
N PHE A 335 -4.01 2.63 16.80
CA PHE A 335 -3.49 2.96 15.48
C PHE A 335 -3.09 4.43 15.37
N ASP A 336 -3.92 5.35 15.86
CA ASP A 336 -3.62 6.79 15.88
C ASP A 336 -2.37 7.09 16.72
N SER A 337 -2.26 6.46 17.88
CA SER A 337 -1.08 6.58 18.75
C SER A 337 0.19 6.04 18.07
N TYR A 338 0.10 4.88 17.42
CA TYR A 338 1.21 4.30 16.64
C TYR A 338 1.67 5.24 15.53
N VAL A 339 0.74 5.84 14.78
CA VAL A 339 1.05 6.81 13.73
C VAL A 339 1.72 8.06 14.33
N GLN A 340 1.21 8.58 15.44
CA GLN A 340 1.80 9.73 16.14
C GLN A 340 3.24 9.45 16.59
N ASP A 341 3.51 8.28 17.15
CA ASP A 341 4.87 7.88 17.57
C ASP A 341 5.83 7.77 16.39
N LYS A 342 5.37 7.21 15.24
CA LYS A 342 6.19 7.16 14.02
C LYS A 342 6.47 8.54 13.46
N VAL A 343 5.48 9.43 13.44
CA VAL A 343 5.64 10.82 13.00
C VAL A 343 6.62 11.55 13.92
N LYS A 344 6.49 11.39 15.24
CA LYS A 344 7.41 11.97 16.21
C LYS A 344 8.84 11.45 16.00
N SER A 345 9.00 10.13 15.86
CA SER A 345 10.31 9.51 15.59
C SER A 345 10.93 10.04 14.29
N PHE A 346 10.14 10.28 13.24
CA PHE A 346 10.61 10.91 12.01
C PHE A 346 11.13 12.34 12.26
N PHE A 347 10.38 13.18 12.99
CA PHE A 347 10.82 14.54 13.31
C PHE A 347 12.05 14.57 14.22
N ASP A 348 12.15 13.65 15.19
CA ASP A 348 13.32 13.53 16.06
C ASP A 348 14.56 13.14 15.24
N LYS A 349 14.46 12.14 14.36
CA LYS A 349 15.54 11.76 13.44
C LYS A 349 15.95 12.90 12.51
N LYS A 350 14.98 13.67 12.00
CA LYS A 350 15.25 14.86 11.17
C LYS A 350 16.02 15.92 11.95
N LYS A 351 15.61 16.21 13.18
CA LYS A 351 16.27 17.16 14.07
C LYS A 351 17.71 16.73 14.42
N ASP A 352 17.91 15.44 14.68
CA ASP A 352 19.24 14.87 14.94
C ASP A 352 20.14 14.98 13.71
N LEU A 353 19.61 14.74 12.52
CA LEU A 353 20.30 14.95 11.25
C LEU A 353 20.72 16.43 11.07
N GLU A 354 19.80 17.36 11.25
CA GLU A 354 20.07 18.81 11.16
C GLU A 354 21.15 19.25 12.18
N LYS A 355 21.06 18.75 13.41
CA LYS A 355 22.06 19.02 14.46
C LYS A 355 23.43 18.48 14.06
N TYR A 356 23.50 17.23 13.59
CA TYR A 356 24.75 16.62 13.17
C TYR A 356 25.40 17.34 11.98
N ILE A 357 24.59 17.77 11.00
CA ILE A 357 25.03 18.59 9.86
C ILE A 357 25.63 19.91 10.36
N ARG A 358 24.94 20.60 11.28
CA ARG A 358 25.42 21.86 11.86
C ARG A 358 26.73 21.67 12.61
N ASP A 359 26.82 20.66 13.46
CA ASP A 359 27.99 20.40 14.30
C ASP A 359 29.20 19.99 13.42
N THR A 360 28.97 19.19 12.38
CA THR A 360 29.98 18.84 11.37
C THR A 360 30.45 20.08 10.60
N SER A 361 29.51 20.91 10.16
CA SER A 361 29.76 22.18 9.47
C SER A 361 30.58 23.16 10.31
N GLU A 362 30.33 23.23 11.62
CA GLU A 362 31.10 24.03 12.56
C GLU A 362 32.51 23.45 12.76
N SER A 363 32.64 22.13 12.88
CA SER A 363 33.92 21.43 13.00
C SER A 363 34.82 21.69 11.78
N ILE A 364 34.27 21.60 10.56
CA ILE A 364 34.99 21.93 9.33
C ILE A 364 35.43 23.40 9.34
N SER A 365 34.56 24.34 9.75
CA SER A 365 34.92 25.75 9.86
C SER A 365 36.05 26.02 10.86
N LYS A 366 36.05 25.31 12.00
CA LYS A 366 37.14 25.37 12.99
C LYS A 366 38.46 24.87 12.40
N GLN A 367 38.43 23.77 11.64
CA GLN A 367 39.64 23.26 10.96
C GLN A 367 40.16 24.21 9.88
N ILE A 368 39.28 24.83 9.08
CA ILE A 368 39.68 25.86 8.11
C ILE A 368 40.36 27.04 8.81
N THR A 369 39.80 27.49 9.93
CA THR A 369 40.35 28.59 10.73
C THR A 369 41.70 28.22 11.31
N ALA A 370 41.83 27.05 11.94
CA ALA A 370 43.08 26.56 12.49
C ALA A 370 44.18 26.39 11.42
N ALA A 371 43.82 25.84 10.25
CA ALA A 371 44.72 25.72 9.11
C ALA A 371 45.21 27.10 8.60
N SER A 372 44.29 28.06 8.51
CA SER A 372 44.60 29.44 8.09
C SER A 372 45.46 30.17 9.13
N ASP A 373 45.17 30.00 10.41
CA ASP A 373 45.96 30.60 11.50
C ASP A 373 47.37 30.03 11.55
N ASN A 374 47.52 28.72 11.36
CA ASN A 374 48.83 28.09 11.28
C ASN A 374 49.64 28.62 10.10
N LEU A 375 49.01 28.80 8.93
CA LEU A 375 49.65 29.45 7.78
C LEU A 375 50.09 30.88 8.09
N ASN A 376 49.20 31.71 8.67
CA ASN A 376 49.51 33.09 9.00
C ASN A 376 50.66 33.19 10.02
N LYS A 377 50.67 32.33 11.04
CA LYS A 377 51.75 32.24 12.02
C LYS A 377 53.07 31.82 11.38
N SER A 378 53.06 30.83 10.48
CA SER A 378 54.26 30.45 9.73
C SER A 378 54.80 31.60 8.89
N TRP A 379 53.94 32.38 8.22
CA TRP A 379 54.34 33.54 7.44
C TRP A 379 54.92 34.67 8.30
N LEU A 380 54.27 35.02 9.41
CA LEU A 380 54.76 36.03 10.35
C LEU A 380 56.11 35.61 10.97
N THR A 381 56.25 34.33 11.30
CA THR A 381 57.50 33.78 11.83
C THR A 381 58.62 33.84 10.79
N LEU A 382 58.33 33.52 9.54
CA LEU A 382 59.29 33.63 8.43
C LEU A 382 59.69 35.08 8.17
N ALA A 383 58.74 36.02 8.13
CA ALA A 383 59.02 37.44 7.98
C ALA A 383 59.86 37.99 9.16
N GLY A 384 59.51 37.61 10.39
CA GLY A 384 60.25 37.99 11.60
C GLY A 384 61.68 37.44 11.59
N ALA A 385 61.87 36.17 11.19
CA ALA A 385 63.19 35.57 11.05
C ALA A 385 64.05 36.28 9.97
N LEU A 386 63.45 36.65 8.84
CA LEU A 386 64.14 37.40 7.79
C LEU A 386 64.61 38.77 8.29
N ILE A 387 63.74 39.54 8.95
CA ILE A 387 64.06 40.86 9.52
C ILE A 387 65.16 40.73 10.58
N ALA A 388 65.01 39.80 11.52
CA ALA A 388 65.99 39.54 12.57
C ALA A 388 67.36 39.14 11.98
N GLY A 389 67.35 38.34 10.91
CA GLY A 389 68.56 37.95 10.20
C GLY A 389 69.29 39.14 9.58
N ILE A 390 68.57 40.06 8.92
CA ILE A 390 69.12 41.29 8.33
C ILE A 390 69.73 42.19 9.41
N ILE A 391 69.02 42.39 10.53
CA ILE A 391 69.48 43.22 11.66
C ILE A 391 70.75 42.62 12.28
N THR A 392 70.75 41.30 12.52
CA THR A 392 71.89 40.59 13.12
C THR A 392 73.13 40.62 12.23
N TYR A 393 72.95 40.55 10.91
CA TYR A 393 74.07 40.71 9.98
C TYR A 393 74.64 42.13 10.00
N SER A 394 73.77 43.14 10.03
CA SER A 394 74.17 44.56 10.04
C SER A 394 74.95 44.94 11.31
N SER A 395 74.78 44.23 12.42
CA SER A 395 75.46 44.48 13.71
C SER A 395 76.86 43.85 13.85
N ARG A 396 77.53 43.49 12.74
CA ARG A 396 78.83 42.79 12.65
C ARG A 396 78.77 41.27 12.83
N GLY A 397 77.63 40.65 12.52
CA GLY A 397 77.48 39.19 12.57
C GLY A 397 78.35 38.45 11.53
N ASN A 398 78.74 37.22 11.85
CA ASN A 398 79.40 36.31 10.91
C ASN A 398 78.36 35.73 9.93
N ILE A 399 78.53 36.00 8.62
CA ILE A 399 77.63 35.56 7.56
C ILE A 399 77.44 34.03 7.52
N PHE A 400 78.46 33.25 7.87
CA PHE A 400 78.37 31.78 7.88
C PHE A 400 77.44 31.27 8.99
N ILE A 401 77.46 31.90 10.16
CA ILE A 401 76.55 31.58 11.27
C ILE A 401 75.10 31.90 10.86
N LEU A 402 74.90 33.05 10.21
CA LEU A 402 73.60 33.45 9.70
C LEU A 402 73.05 32.44 8.66
N ILE A 403 73.87 32.06 7.68
CA ILE A 403 73.52 31.05 6.66
C ILE A 403 73.12 29.72 7.33
N PHE A 404 73.90 29.27 8.31
CA PHE A 404 73.59 28.05 9.05
C PHE A 404 72.24 28.12 9.78
N PHE A 405 71.95 29.23 10.45
CA PHE A 405 70.65 29.46 11.09
C PHE A 405 69.49 29.48 10.07
N PHE A 406 69.67 30.10 8.89
CA PHE A 406 68.66 30.11 7.84
C PHE A 406 68.38 28.71 7.29
N ILE A 407 69.41 27.88 7.13
CA ILE A 407 69.24 26.48 6.67
C ILE A 407 68.44 25.68 7.71
N ILE A 408 68.82 25.76 9.00
CA ILE A 408 68.11 25.06 10.08
C ILE A 408 66.65 25.56 10.17
N PHE A 409 66.45 26.88 10.13
CA PHE A 409 65.12 27.49 10.17
C PHE A 409 64.25 27.05 9.00
N GLY A 410 64.81 26.96 7.79
CA GLY A 410 64.11 26.48 6.60
C GLY A 410 63.69 25.02 6.71
N ILE A 411 64.60 24.14 7.19
CA ILE A 411 64.30 22.73 7.43
C ILE A 411 63.17 22.58 8.45
N LEU A 412 63.26 23.28 9.59
CA LEU A 412 62.23 23.24 10.63
C LEU A 412 60.88 23.78 10.13
N SER A 413 60.88 24.90 9.39
CA SER A 413 59.65 25.48 8.84
C SER A 413 58.95 24.55 7.86
N VAL A 414 59.70 23.88 6.98
CA VAL A 414 59.16 22.88 6.05
C VAL A 414 58.64 21.66 6.80
N ALA A 415 59.36 21.18 7.83
CA ALA A 415 58.91 20.05 8.64
C ALA A 415 57.59 20.36 9.38
N THR A 416 57.49 21.55 9.99
CA THR A 416 56.27 21.99 10.69
C THR A 416 55.08 22.09 9.73
N LEU A 417 55.24 22.69 8.55
CA LEU A 417 54.14 22.78 7.59
C LEU A 417 53.74 21.43 7.00
N LYS A 418 54.70 20.54 6.72
CA LYS A 418 54.39 19.16 6.29
C LYS A 418 53.57 18.43 7.35
N TYR A 419 53.94 18.58 8.62
CA TYR A 419 53.19 18.01 9.74
C TYR A 419 51.78 18.61 9.85
N SER A 420 51.63 19.92 9.73
CA SER A 420 50.30 20.58 9.73
C SER A 420 49.41 20.15 8.56
N VAL A 421 49.97 19.98 7.37
CA VAL A 421 49.23 19.43 6.21
C VAL A 421 48.76 18.00 6.49
N TRP A 422 49.66 17.16 7.02
CA TRP A 422 49.33 15.77 7.33
C TRP A 422 48.20 15.64 8.34
N ILE A 423 48.22 16.46 9.42
CA ILE A 423 47.11 16.52 10.39
C ILE A 423 45.81 16.93 9.72
N ALA A 424 45.82 18.03 8.94
CA ALA A 424 44.61 18.54 8.30
C ALA A 424 43.99 17.52 7.33
N GLU A 425 44.82 16.72 6.63
CA GLU A 425 44.34 15.63 5.79
C GLU A 425 43.70 14.49 6.58
N LYS A 426 44.33 14.08 7.69
CA LYS A 426 43.81 13.03 8.56
C LYS A 426 42.49 13.43 9.21
N GLU A 427 42.39 14.68 9.66
CA GLU A 427 41.16 15.22 10.21
C GLU A 427 40.04 15.32 9.18
N LYS A 428 40.35 15.76 7.94
CA LYS A 428 39.39 15.75 6.82
C LYS A 428 38.88 14.34 6.52
N GLU A 429 39.79 13.36 6.43
CA GLU A 429 39.44 11.95 6.17
C GLU A 429 38.53 11.40 7.26
N SER A 430 38.88 11.63 8.53
CA SER A 430 38.09 11.21 9.68
C SER A 430 36.70 11.86 9.66
N LEU A 431 36.60 13.18 9.44
CA LEU A 431 35.31 13.87 9.37
C LEU A 431 34.45 13.38 8.21
N SER A 432 35.04 13.17 7.03
CA SER A 432 34.34 12.67 5.86
C SER A 432 33.81 11.24 6.08
N SER A 433 34.63 10.38 6.69
CA SER A 433 34.24 9.02 7.04
C SER A 433 33.11 8.99 8.06
N SER A 434 33.23 9.74 9.16
CA SER A 434 32.18 9.86 10.17
C SER A 434 30.88 10.42 9.59
N TYR A 435 30.99 11.43 8.73
CA TYR A 435 29.85 12.03 8.04
C TYR A 435 29.12 11.02 7.15
N ASN A 436 29.85 10.35 6.25
CA ASN A 436 29.26 9.35 5.34
C ASN A 436 28.64 8.18 6.12
N HIS A 437 29.29 7.74 7.19
CA HIS A 437 28.76 6.68 8.06
C HIS A 437 27.44 7.11 8.73
N PHE A 438 27.37 8.34 9.26
CA PHE A 438 26.14 8.84 9.87
C PHE A 438 25.00 8.98 8.86
N ILE A 439 25.24 9.54 7.68
CA ILE A 439 24.21 9.70 6.63
C ILE A 439 23.63 8.35 6.19
N ASN A 440 24.46 7.31 6.15
CA ASN A 440 24.05 5.96 5.80
C ASN A 440 23.22 5.28 6.90
N LEU A 441 23.38 5.67 8.17
CA LEU A 441 22.63 5.10 9.30
C LEU A 441 21.26 5.75 9.53
N VAL A 442 21.02 6.94 9.00
CA VAL A 442 19.73 7.64 9.17
C VAL A 442 18.67 6.99 8.27
N ASP A 443 17.98 5.98 8.77
CA ASP A 443 16.85 5.32 8.09
C ASP A 443 15.52 6.03 8.35
N GLY A 444 14.64 6.03 7.35
CA GLY A 444 13.28 6.58 7.42
C GLY A 444 13.11 8.01 6.92
N ILE A 445 14.18 8.66 6.43
CA ILE A 445 14.11 9.94 5.69
C ILE A 445 14.43 9.66 4.23
N SER A 446 13.61 10.18 3.32
CA SER A 446 13.79 10.00 1.87
C SER A 446 15.13 10.57 1.40
N THR A 447 15.70 10.03 0.32
CA THR A 447 16.96 10.53 -0.26
C THR A 447 16.85 11.98 -0.71
N GLU A 448 15.70 12.39 -1.26
CA GLU A 448 15.45 13.77 -1.69
C GLU A 448 15.40 14.75 -0.49
N GLU A 449 14.76 14.38 0.62
CA GLU A 449 14.78 15.21 1.83
C GLU A 449 16.16 15.25 2.48
N LYS A 450 16.89 14.13 2.47
CA LYS A 450 18.29 14.12 2.91
C LYS A 450 19.09 15.14 2.11
N GLU A 451 19.00 15.14 0.79
CA GLU A 451 19.70 16.12 -0.07
C GLU A 451 19.28 17.58 0.22
N LYS A 452 18.00 17.84 0.47
CA LYS A 452 17.52 19.19 0.83
C LYS A 452 18.05 19.67 2.19
N ILE A 453 18.09 18.79 3.19
CA ILE A 453 18.54 19.10 4.56
C ILE A 453 20.07 19.22 4.60
N ILE A 454 20.77 18.30 3.94
CA ILE A 454 22.22 18.33 3.76
C ILE A 454 22.62 19.60 3.03
N GLY A 455 21.90 19.92 1.95
CA GLY A 455 22.17 21.04 1.06
C GLY A 455 23.60 21.02 0.53
N THR A 456 23.95 22.05 -0.24
CA THR A 456 25.36 22.27 -0.63
C THR A 456 26.23 22.69 0.56
N ILE A 457 25.68 22.88 1.76
CA ILE A 457 26.36 23.51 2.91
C ILE A 457 27.59 22.69 3.37
N VAL A 458 27.43 21.38 3.58
CA VAL A 458 28.52 20.53 4.07
C VAL A 458 29.51 20.22 2.96
N THR A 459 29.01 19.97 1.74
CA THR A 459 29.84 19.69 0.56
C THR A 459 30.69 20.89 0.15
N ASP A 460 30.12 22.10 0.15
CA ASP A 460 30.84 23.35 -0.11
C ASP A 460 31.93 23.60 0.93
N LYS A 461 31.63 23.34 2.21
CA LYS A 461 32.62 23.48 3.29
C LYS A 461 33.76 22.46 3.20
N PHE A 462 33.47 21.21 2.86
CA PHE A 462 34.52 20.24 2.55
C PHE A 462 35.37 20.69 1.35
N GLY A 463 34.75 21.31 0.33
CA GLY A 463 35.45 21.93 -0.80
C GLY A 463 36.38 23.07 -0.38
N LEU A 464 35.94 23.94 0.54
CA LEU A 464 36.76 25.01 1.12
C LEU A 464 37.93 24.47 1.95
N LEU A 465 37.71 23.43 2.74
CA LEU A 465 38.78 22.76 3.49
C LEU A 465 39.82 22.13 2.55
N ASP A 466 39.37 21.46 1.49
CA ASP A 466 40.26 20.89 0.47
C ASP A 466 41.10 21.97 -0.25
N SER A 467 40.46 23.09 -0.62
CA SER A 467 41.14 24.24 -1.20
C SER A 467 42.20 24.83 -0.25
N THR A 468 41.90 24.88 1.05
CA THR A 468 42.81 25.37 2.08
C THR A 468 44.02 24.44 2.24
N ILE A 469 43.80 23.13 2.33
CA ILE A 469 44.87 22.12 2.40
C ILE A 469 45.75 22.17 1.13
N LYS A 470 45.14 22.32 -0.06
CA LYS A 470 45.88 22.49 -1.32
C LYS A 470 46.77 23.74 -1.30
N LYS A 471 46.26 24.86 -0.79
CA LYS A 471 47.06 26.08 -0.59
C LYS A 471 48.23 25.82 0.37
N MET A 472 48.00 25.15 1.50
CA MET A 472 49.07 24.79 2.45
C MET A 472 50.17 23.97 1.78
N LYS A 473 49.80 22.93 1.03
CA LYS A 473 50.76 22.10 0.26
C LYS A 473 51.61 22.92 -0.69
N LYS A 474 50.98 23.84 -1.44
CA LYS A 474 51.69 24.74 -2.36
C LYS A 474 52.69 25.61 -1.62
N TYR A 475 52.31 26.16 -0.46
CA TYR A 475 53.18 27.01 0.34
C TYR A 475 54.37 26.27 0.96
N THR A 476 54.21 24.99 1.33
CA THR A 476 55.33 24.16 1.80
C THR A 476 56.50 24.12 0.81
N TRP A 477 56.21 24.18 -0.49
CA TRP A 477 57.23 24.24 -1.56
C TRP A 477 57.77 25.65 -1.82
N MET A 478 56.99 26.71 -1.54
CA MET A 478 57.41 28.09 -1.77
C MET A 478 58.41 28.61 -0.71
N ILE A 479 58.31 28.14 0.54
CA ILE A 479 59.22 28.56 1.62
C ILE A 479 60.70 28.35 1.30
N PRO A 480 61.17 27.15 0.89
CA PRO A 480 62.58 26.96 0.57
C PRO A 480 63.03 27.86 -0.59
N ILE A 481 62.17 28.12 -1.58
CA ILE A 481 62.48 29.04 -2.69
C ILE A 481 62.71 30.47 -2.18
N ILE A 482 61.80 30.97 -1.32
CA ILE A 482 61.90 32.32 -0.74
C ILE A 482 63.16 32.44 0.13
N LEU A 483 63.44 31.42 0.94
CA LEU A 483 64.64 31.40 1.77
C LEU A 483 65.92 31.35 0.92
N SER A 484 65.96 30.56 -0.16
CA SER A 484 67.08 30.53 -1.10
C SER A 484 67.31 31.87 -1.78
N ILE A 485 66.25 32.53 -2.24
CA ILE A 485 66.34 33.88 -2.83
C ILE A 485 66.86 34.89 -1.79
N SER A 486 66.33 34.86 -0.57
CA SER A 486 66.81 35.75 0.50
C SER A 486 68.29 35.51 0.82
N LEU A 487 68.73 34.25 0.81
CA LEU A 487 70.12 33.90 1.08
C LEU A 487 71.04 34.40 -0.05
N LEU A 488 70.63 34.28 -1.31
CA LEU A 488 71.36 34.82 -2.46
C LEU A 488 71.49 36.34 -2.39
N ILE A 489 70.43 37.04 -1.97
CA ILE A 489 70.47 38.50 -1.76
C ILE A 489 71.47 38.86 -0.66
N LEU A 490 71.45 38.15 0.48
CA LEU A 490 72.37 38.38 1.59
C LEU A 490 73.83 38.12 1.19
N ILE A 491 74.10 37.04 0.45
CA ILE A 491 75.45 36.72 -0.06
C ILE A 491 75.90 37.79 -1.06
N SER A 492 75.03 38.19 -2.00
CA SER A 492 75.35 39.23 -2.98
C SER A 492 75.66 40.56 -2.30
N TYR A 493 74.88 40.94 -1.29
CA TYR A 493 75.14 42.12 -0.47
C TYR A 493 76.46 42.01 0.31
N HIS A 494 76.77 40.84 0.88
CA HIS A 494 78.05 40.60 1.56
C HIS A 494 79.23 40.80 0.61
N LEU A 495 79.20 40.16 -0.56
CA LEU A 495 80.23 40.27 -1.59
C LEU A 495 80.40 41.71 -2.09
N TYR A 496 79.31 42.45 -2.25
CA TYR A 496 79.34 43.87 -2.64
C TYR A 496 79.91 44.79 -1.54
N SER A 497 79.70 44.46 -0.26
CA SER A 497 80.14 45.27 0.90
C SER A 497 81.59 45.02 1.35
N GLN A 498 82.23 43.92 0.94
CA GLN A 498 83.62 43.63 1.25
C GLN A 498 84.68 44.52 0.57
N PRO A 499 84.58 44.91 -0.72
CA PRO A 499 85.65 45.67 -1.40
C PRO A 499 85.99 47.01 -0.71
N GLU A 500 85.02 47.70 -0.09
CA GLU A 500 85.29 48.95 0.65
C GLU A 500 86.16 48.77 1.92
N LYS A 501 86.18 47.57 2.52
CA LYS A 501 86.99 47.28 3.71
C LYS A 501 88.42 46.88 3.35
N ASP A 502 88.60 46.11 2.28
CA ASP A 502 89.93 45.71 1.83
C ASP A 502 90.71 46.86 1.20
N GLU A 503 90.04 47.80 0.53
CA GLU A 503 90.67 49.02 0.01
C GLU A 503 91.15 49.96 1.14
N LYS A 504 90.34 50.16 2.21
CA LYS A 504 90.77 50.91 3.41
C LYS A 504 91.93 50.24 4.16
N ASN A 505 91.93 48.90 4.26
CA ASN A 505 93.01 48.16 4.91
C ASN A 505 94.30 48.17 4.07
N ASN A 506 94.21 48.10 2.73
CA ASN A 506 95.38 48.20 1.85
C ASN A 506 95.97 49.62 1.79
N ILE A 507 95.13 50.67 1.82
CA ILE A 507 95.59 52.07 1.93
C ILE A 507 96.36 52.27 3.26
N ASN A 508 95.82 51.81 4.40
CA ASN A 508 96.52 51.91 5.69
C ASN A 508 97.81 51.10 5.75
N LYS A 509 97.86 49.91 5.12
CA LYS A 509 99.07 49.07 5.08
C LYS A 509 100.15 49.69 4.19
N ASN A 510 99.78 50.28 3.07
CA ASN A 510 100.72 51.01 2.19
C ASN A 510 101.23 52.31 2.82
N ILE A 511 100.39 53.03 3.57
CA ILE A 511 100.83 54.19 4.36
C ILE A 511 101.88 53.76 5.39
N ASN A 512 101.64 52.70 6.17
CA ASN A 512 102.59 52.21 7.16
C ASN A 512 103.92 51.69 6.55
N GLN A 513 103.88 51.05 5.36
CA GLN A 513 105.11 50.66 4.66
C GLN A 513 105.88 51.87 4.09
N SER A 514 105.19 52.91 3.61
CA SER A 514 105.84 54.13 3.12
C SER A 514 106.51 54.95 4.23
N VAL A 515 105.99 54.88 5.47
CA VAL A 515 106.61 55.49 6.66
C VAL A 515 107.88 54.75 7.06
N LEU A 516 107.87 53.41 7.08
CA LEU A 516 109.05 52.59 7.40
C LEU A 516 110.20 52.74 6.39
N ILE A 517 109.90 52.92 5.10
CA ILE A 517 110.94 53.15 4.08
C ILE A 517 111.57 54.55 4.21
N LYS A 518 110.82 55.56 4.66
CA LYS A 518 111.37 56.90 4.94
C LYS A 518 112.31 56.92 6.14
N GLU A 519 112.08 56.11 7.16
CA GLU A 519 113.00 56.00 8.31
C GLU A 519 114.32 55.33 7.91
N TYR A 520 114.29 54.30 7.06
CA TYR A 520 115.50 53.57 6.65
C TYR A 520 116.43 54.35 5.69
N VAL A 521 115.91 55.33 4.95
CA VAL A 521 116.70 56.17 4.03
C VAL A 521 117.35 57.36 4.75
N ASN A 522 116.86 57.74 5.94
CA ASN A 522 117.46 58.83 6.74
C ASN A 522 118.57 58.36 7.70
N GLU A 523 118.86 57.05 7.78
CA GLU A 523 119.93 56.47 8.62
C GLU A 523 121.19 56.01 7.82
N LYS A 524 121.29 56.36 6.54
CA LYS A 524 122.52 56.21 5.73
C LYS A 524 122.95 57.55 5.17
#